data_AF-A0A969T4L8-F1
#
_entry.id   AF-A0A969T4L8-F1
#
_cell.length_a   1.000
_cell.length_b   1.000
_cell.length_c   1.000
_cell.angle_alpha   90.00
_cell.angle_beta   90.00
_cell.angle_gamma   90.00
#
_symmetry.space_group_name_H-M   'P 1'
#
loop_
_entity.id
_entity.type
_entity.pdbx_description
1 polymer ?
#
loop_
_entity_poly.entity_id
_entity_poly.type
_entity_poly.pdbx_seq_one_letter_code
_entity_poly.pdbx_strand_id
1 'polypeptide(L)'
;MWKRFARIILHYRIFILLIIGSFTAFMAYRAKDVELDYNYVALLPEDDPYYIEFEKFKKEFGEDAYLGIIGIQDSSFFKLKKFSDWKKLTGFDKTVNGVIEVLSVVNAIDVKKNTTTKSSRPKIYFQKTTKPGTA
;
A
#
# COMPACT_ATOMS: atom_id res chain seq x y z
N MET A 1 33.32 42.59 26.57
CA MET A 1 31.90 42.33 26.23
C MET A 1 31.35 41.07 26.91
N TRP A 2 32.09 39.94 26.96
CA TRP A 2 31.67 38.71 27.66
C TRP A 2 31.30 38.88 29.14
N LYS A 3 32.02 39.72 29.88
CA LYS A 3 31.73 40.01 31.30
C LYS A 3 30.38 40.71 31.52
N ARG A 4 29.79 41.34 30.49
CA ARG A 4 28.44 41.95 30.57
C ARG A 4 27.38 40.88 30.33
N PHE A 5 27.55 40.03 29.31
CA PHE A 5 26.67 38.89 29.05
C PHE A 5 26.61 37.91 30.24
N ALA A 6 27.75 37.53 30.81
CA ALA A 6 27.78 36.65 31.98
C ALA A 6 27.07 37.26 33.20
N ARG A 7 27.16 38.58 33.38
CA ARG A 7 26.44 39.29 34.46
C ARG A 7 24.93 39.26 34.25
N ILE A 8 24.47 39.47 33.03
CA ILE A 8 23.04 39.39 32.67
C ILE A 8 22.52 37.98 32.94
N ILE A 9 23.29 36.95 32.57
CA ILE A 9 22.93 35.56 32.80
C ILE A 9 22.81 35.23 34.29
N LEU A 10 23.76 35.67 35.12
CA LEU A 10 23.71 35.44 36.57
C LEU A 10 22.59 36.23 37.27
N HIS A 11 22.31 37.45 36.81
CA HIS A 11 21.32 38.33 37.44
C HIS A 11 19.88 37.88 37.12
N TYR A 12 19.61 37.46 35.88
CA TYR A 12 18.29 37.01 35.42
C TYR A 12 18.19 35.49 35.26
N ARG A 13 18.94 34.73 36.08
CA ARG A 13 19.06 33.26 35.94
C ARG A 13 17.72 32.53 35.85
N ILE A 14 16.73 32.94 36.65
CA ILE A 14 15.40 32.31 36.67
C ILE A 14 14.65 32.60 35.36
N PHE A 15 14.68 33.84 34.89
CA PHE A 15 14.04 34.24 33.63
C PHE A 15 14.64 33.51 32.42
N ILE A 16 15.97 33.35 32.39
CA ILE A 16 16.66 32.64 31.31
C ILE A 16 16.36 31.14 31.35
N LEU A 17 16.32 30.52 32.55
CA LEU A 17 15.92 29.13 32.69
C LEU A 17 14.47 28.89 32.25
N LEU A 18 13.55 29.81 32.55
CA LEU A 18 12.17 29.73 32.06
C LEU A 18 12.09 29.84 30.54
N ILE A 19 12.86 30.73 29.91
CA ILE A 19 12.90 30.85 28.45
C ILE A 19 13.43 29.56 27.83
N ILE A 20 14.56 29.05 28.32
CA ILE A 20 15.16 27.82 27.79
C ILE A 20 14.21 26.64 28.02
N GLY A 21 13.65 26.51 29.23
CA GLY A 21 12.69 25.45 29.55
C GLY A 21 11.43 25.49 28.70
N SER A 22 10.89 26.69 28.43
CA SER A 22 9.76 26.88 27.51
C SER A 22 10.12 26.47 26.09
N PHE A 23 11.30 26.86 25.61
CA PHE A 23 11.78 26.48 24.28
C PHE A 23 11.99 24.97 24.16
N THR A 24 12.58 24.34 25.18
CA THR A 24 12.74 22.88 25.24
C THR A 24 11.40 22.16 25.28
N ALA A 25 10.43 22.66 26.06
CA ALA A 25 9.08 22.10 26.11
C ALA A 25 8.36 22.22 24.76
N PHE A 26 8.53 23.35 24.06
CA PHE A 26 8.01 23.55 22.72
C PHE A 26 8.63 22.57 21.72
N MET A 27 9.94 22.38 21.74
CA MET A 27 10.61 21.39 20.88
C MET A 27 10.16 19.96 21.21
N ALA A 28 10.01 19.63 22.49
CA ALA A 28 9.50 18.32 22.93
C ALA A 28 8.04 18.09 22.50
N TYR A 29 7.23 19.14 22.49
CA TYR A 29 5.88 19.08 21.93
C TYR A 29 5.90 18.80 20.42
N ARG A 30 6.76 19.51 19.68
CA ARG A 30 6.97 19.29 18.23
C ARG A 30 7.56 17.93 17.89
N ALA A 31 8.29 17.31 18.80
CA ALA A 31 8.84 15.96 18.59
C ALA A 31 7.73 14.89 18.41
N LYS A 32 6.49 15.16 18.84
CA LYS A 32 5.35 14.27 18.59
C LYS A 32 4.89 14.27 17.13
N ASP A 33 5.16 15.35 16.39
CA ASP A 33 4.77 15.52 14.99
C ASP A 33 5.84 14.96 14.02
N VAL A 34 6.83 14.21 14.54
CA VAL A 34 7.89 13.63 13.71
C VAL A 34 7.31 12.44 12.93
N GLU A 35 7.16 12.63 11.62
CA GLU A 35 6.82 11.57 10.69
C GLU A 35 8.10 10.87 10.23
N LEU A 36 8.11 9.55 10.34
CA LEU A 36 9.19 8.73 9.81
C LEU A 36 8.92 8.50 8.34
N ASP A 37 9.77 9.07 7.48
CA ASP A 37 9.74 8.80 6.06
C ASP A 37 10.37 7.42 5.80
N TYR A 38 9.50 6.44 5.54
CA TYR A 38 9.89 5.07 5.19
C TYR A 38 9.92 4.83 3.68
N ASN A 39 9.81 5.88 2.87
CA ASN A 39 9.92 5.73 1.44
C ASN A 39 11.36 5.28 1.10
N TYR A 40 11.47 4.36 0.15
CA TYR A 40 12.76 4.04 -0.44
C TYR A 40 13.34 5.34 -1.00
N VAL A 41 14.56 5.68 -0.60
CA VAL A 41 15.27 6.85 -1.12
C VAL A 41 15.24 6.75 -2.64
N ALA A 42 14.60 7.74 -3.29
CA ALA A 42 14.56 7.80 -4.74
C ALA A 42 16.00 7.74 -5.26
N LEU A 43 16.29 6.74 -6.10
CA LEU A 43 17.63 6.55 -6.69
C LEU A 43 18.01 7.69 -7.63
N LEU A 44 17.02 8.46 -8.08
CA LEU A 44 17.14 9.58 -9.00
C LEU A 44 16.65 10.88 -8.32
N PRO A 45 17.27 12.04 -8.64
CA PRO A 45 16.74 13.34 -8.23
C PRO A 45 15.33 13.58 -8.77
N GLU A 46 14.52 14.36 -8.03
CA GLU A 46 13.14 14.66 -8.43
C GLU A 46 13.03 15.44 -9.75
N ASP A 47 14.08 16.18 -10.11
CA ASP A 47 14.16 16.96 -11.35
C ASP A 47 14.55 16.12 -12.59
N ASP A 48 14.85 14.83 -12.41
CA ASP A 48 15.24 13.96 -13.51
C ASP A 48 14.04 13.62 -14.42
N PRO A 49 14.15 13.77 -15.75
CA PRO A 49 13.05 13.49 -16.67
C PRO A 49 12.53 12.05 -16.60
N TYR A 50 13.38 11.06 -16.28
CA TYR A 50 12.98 9.66 -16.12
C TYR A 50 12.21 9.45 -14.81
N TYR A 51 12.54 10.20 -13.75
CA TYR A 51 11.77 10.16 -12.50
C TYR A 51 10.34 10.69 -12.71
N ILE A 52 10.19 11.79 -13.45
CA ILE A 52 8.89 12.36 -13.78
C ILE A 52 8.04 11.40 -14.63
N GLU A 53 8.67 10.70 -15.58
CA GLU A 53 7.98 9.69 -16.40
C GLU A 53 7.56 8.48 -15.57
N PHE A 54 8.42 8.00 -14.67
CA PHE A 54 8.13 6.92 -13.74
C PHE A 54 6.98 7.25 -12.80
N GLU A 55 6.95 8.46 -12.22
CA GLU A 55 5.85 8.91 -11.35
C GLU A 55 4.52 9.01 -12.12
N LYS A 56 4.54 9.45 -13.38
CA LYS A 56 3.35 9.42 -14.25
C LYS A 56 2.88 7.99 -14.52
N PHE A 57 3.80 7.07 -14.79
CA PHE A 57 3.48 5.66 -14.99
C PHE A 57 2.85 5.05 -13.74
N LYS A 58 3.45 5.24 -12.55
CA LYS A 58 2.89 4.79 -11.27
C LYS A 58 1.49 5.35 -11.01
N LYS A 59 1.24 6.61 -11.36
CA LYS A 59 -0.09 7.23 -11.19
C LYS A 59 -1.15 6.58 -12.07
N GLU A 60 -0.81 6.18 -13.29
CA GLU A 60 -1.75 5.58 -14.24
C GLU A 60 -1.99 4.09 -13.96
N PHE A 61 -0.93 3.35 -13.61
CA PHE A 61 -0.99 1.89 -13.49
C PHE A 61 -1.01 1.37 -12.05
N GLY A 62 -0.79 2.24 -11.06
CA GLY A 62 -0.61 1.88 -9.66
C GLY A 62 0.85 1.59 -9.30
N GLU A 63 1.12 1.58 -8.01
CA GLU A 63 2.44 1.29 -7.43
C GLU A 63 2.59 -0.23 -7.21
N ASP A 64 3.85 -0.71 -7.11
CA ASP A 64 4.21 -2.13 -6.98
C ASP A 64 3.26 -2.89 -6.03
N ALA A 65 2.40 -3.73 -6.61
CA ALA A 65 1.55 -4.62 -5.85
C ALA A 65 2.41 -5.70 -5.21
N TYR A 66 2.36 -5.83 -3.89
CA TYR A 66 2.94 -6.98 -3.20
C TYR A 66 2.25 -8.27 -3.66
N LEU A 67 2.89 -8.99 -4.59
CA LEU A 67 2.35 -10.21 -5.18
C LEU A 67 2.78 -11.44 -4.38
N GLY A 68 1.83 -12.07 -3.68
CA GLY A 68 2.00 -13.40 -3.11
C GLY A 68 1.62 -14.48 -4.11
N ILE A 69 2.50 -15.43 -4.38
CA ILE A 69 2.23 -16.57 -5.28
C ILE A 69 2.16 -17.86 -4.46
N ILE A 70 1.05 -18.59 -4.58
CA ILE A 70 0.86 -19.91 -3.96
C ILE A 70 0.63 -20.94 -5.08
N GLY A 71 1.48 -21.96 -5.13
CA GLY A 71 1.38 -23.08 -6.07
C GLY A 71 1.15 -24.41 -5.35
N ILE A 72 0.34 -25.28 -5.96
CA ILE A 72 0.09 -26.65 -5.46
C ILE A 72 0.38 -27.63 -6.59
N GLN A 73 1.07 -28.72 -6.26
CA GLN A 73 1.28 -29.84 -7.17
C GLN A 73 0.46 -31.05 -6.68
N ASP A 74 -0.71 -31.27 -7.29
CA ASP A 74 -1.61 -32.38 -6.96
C ASP A 74 -2.35 -32.87 -8.22
N SER A 75 -2.16 -34.14 -8.58
CA SER A 75 -2.80 -34.77 -9.75
C SER A 75 -4.32 -34.86 -9.63
N SER A 76 -4.86 -34.74 -8.42
CA SER A 76 -6.29 -34.83 -8.11
C SER A 76 -6.92 -33.49 -7.74
N PHE A 77 -6.22 -32.37 -8.00
CA PHE A 77 -6.66 -31.01 -7.67
C PHE A 77 -8.07 -30.70 -8.17
N PHE A 78 -8.38 -31.08 -9.41
CA PHE A 78 -9.69 -30.83 -10.04
C PHE A 78 -10.83 -31.74 -9.55
N LYS A 79 -10.60 -32.59 -8.54
CA LYS A 79 -11.70 -33.32 -7.89
C LYS A 79 -12.58 -32.36 -7.11
N LEU A 80 -13.90 -32.59 -7.15
CA LEU A 80 -14.92 -31.71 -6.58
C LEU A 80 -14.62 -31.25 -5.15
N LYS A 81 -14.22 -32.17 -4.26
CA LYS A 81 -13.92 -31.86 -2.87
C LYS A 81 -12.77 -30.85 -2.76
N LYS A 82 -11.63 -31.14 -3.40
CA LYS A 82 -10.42 -30.30 -3.33
C LYS A 82 -10.62 -28.96 -4.00
N PHE A 83 -11.29 -28.94 -5.15
CA PHE A 83 -11.59 -27.69 -5.86
C PHE A 83 -12.58 -26.80 -5.09
N SER A 84 -13.56 -27.39 -4.39
CA SER A 84 -14.48 -26.67 -3.50
C SER A 84 -13.76 -26.07 -2.29
N ASP A 85 -12.84 -26.82 -1.68
CA ASP A 85 -12.01 -26.36 -0.57
C ASP A 85 -11.06 -25.22 -1.04
N TRP A 86 -10.48 -25.33 -2.24
CA TRP A 86 -9.67 -24.28 -2.86
C TRP A 86 -10.48 -23.02 -3.17
N LYS A 87 -11.71 -23.16 -3.69
CA LYS A 87 -12.63 -22.04 -3.91
C LYS A 87 -12.96 -21.30 -2.61
N LYS A 88 -13.11 -22.03 -1.50
CA LYS A 88 -13.28 -21.39 -0.19
C LYS A 88 -12.02 -20.61 0.19
N LEU A 89 -10.83 -21.19 0.01
CA LEU A 89 -9.53 -20.55 0.29
C LEU A 89 -9.27 -19.28 -0.54
N THR A 90 -9.72 -19.23 -1.78
CA THR A 90 -9.51 -18.06 -2.65
C THR A 90 -10.61 -17.02 -2.52
N GLY A 91 -11.75 -17.37 -1.90
CA GLY A 91 -12.83 -16.44 -1.56
C GLY A 91 -12.62 -15.71 -0.22
N PHE A 92 -11.38 -15.71 0.30
CA PHE A 92 -10.96 -14.93 1.48
C PHE A 92 -10.63 -13.47 1.13
N ASP A 93 -10.82 -13.06 -0.12
CA ASP A 93 -10.61 -11.71 -0.66
C ASP A 93 -11.28 -10.59 0.17
N LYS A 94 -12.24 -10.92 1.03
CA LYS A 94 -12.93 -9.95 1.91
C LYS A 94 -12.66 -10.11 3.40
N THR A 95 -11.98 -11.17 3.84
CA THR A 95 -11.80 -11.48 5.27
C THR A 95 -10.43 -11.12 5.80
N VAL A 96 -9.41 -10.96 4.95
CA VAL A 96 -8.05 -10.59 5.38
C VAL A 96 -7.79 -9.13 5.09
N ASN A 97 -7.52 -8.34 6.14
CA ASN A 97 -7.16 -6.93 5.99
C ASN A 97 -5.82 -6.81 5.24
N GLY A 98 -5.78 -6.01 4.18
CA GLY A 98 -4.59 -5.79 3.34
C GLY A 98 -4.53 -6.62 2.06
N VAL A 99 -5.45 -7.56 1.83
CA VAL A 99 -5.54 -8.28 0.55
C VAL A 99 -6.54 -7.57 -0.36
N ILE A 100 -6.05 -6.98 -1.44
CA ILE A 100 -6.87 -6.20 -2.38
C ILE A 100 -7.59 -7.12 -3.37
N GLU A 101 -6.90 -8.13 -3.90
CA GLU A 101 -7.44 -9.07 -4.87
C GLU A 101 -6.73 -10.43 -4.78
N VAL A 102 -7.48 -11.51 -5.01
CA VAL A 102 -6.94 -12.87 -5.14
C VAL A 102 -7.30 -13.41 -6.51
N LEU A 103 -6.29 -13.59 -7.36
CA LEU A 103 -6.45 -14.23 -8.67
C LEU A 103 -6.09 -15.73 -8.60
N SER A 104 -6.98 -16.58 -9.09
CA SER A 104 -6.88 -18.04 -9.02
C SER A 104 -7.55 -18.68 -10.23
N VAL A 105 -7.32 -19.97 -10.44
CA VAL A 105 -8.02 -20.79 -11.45
C VAL A 105 -9.55 -20.74 -11.29
N VAL A 106 -10.06 -20.46 -10.08
CA VAL A 106 -11.49 -20.40 -9.78
C VAL A 106 -12.17 -19.15 -10.36
N ASN A 107 -11.44 -18.05 -10.51
CA ASN A 107 -11.92 -16.77 -11.03
C ASN A 107 -11.12 -16.28 -12.24
N ALA A 108 -10.36 -17.19 -12.87
CA ALA A 108 -9.57 -16.87 -14.05
C ALA A 108 -10.46 -16.38 -15.20
N ILE A 109 -10.02 -15.30 -15.86
CA ILE A 109 -10.66 -14.74 -17.03
C ILE A 109 -9.99 -15.33 -18.26
N ASP A 110 -10.76 -16.00 -19.11
CA ASP A 110 -10.28 -16.48 -20.40
C ASP A 110 -10.54 -15.40 -21.46
N VAL A 111 -9.45 -14.82 -21.95
CA VAL A 111 -9.46 -13.75 -22.96
C VAL A 111 -9.26 -14.38 -24.33
N LYS A 112 -10.34 -14.57 -25.08
CA LYS A 112 -10.27 -15.05 -26.47
C LYS A 112 -10.28 -13.86 -27.43
N LYS A 113 -9.25 -13.79 -28.28
CA LYS A 113 -9.18 -12.85 -29.40
C LYS A 113 -10.16 -13.29 -30.49
N ASN A 114 -11.13 -12.44 -30.81
CA ASN A 114 -12.06 -12.71 -31.88
C ASN A 114 -11.40 -12.34 -33.23
N THR A 115 -11.13 -13.33 -34.08
CA THR A 115 -10.42 -13.14 -35.37
C THR A 115 -11.32 -12.62 -36.50
N THR A 116 -12.65 -12.65 -36.33
CA THR A 116 -13.61 -12.24 -37.37
C THR A 116 -14.01 -10.76 -37.28
N THR A 117 -13.93 -10.17 -36.10
CA THR A 117 -14.21 -8.75 -35.85
C THR A 117 -13.17 -8.33 -34.83
N LYS A 118 -12.30 -7.36 -35.15
CA LYS A 118 -11.13 -6.94 -34.34
C LYS A 118 -11.51 -6.36 -32.96
N SER A 119 -12.19 -7.11 -32.10
CA SER A 119 -12.67 -6.72 -30.78
C SER A 119 -12.65 -7.96 -29.88
N SER A 120 -11.79 -7.92 -28.85
CA SER A 120 -11.73 -8.95 -27.80
C SER A 120 -12.75 -8.61 -26.71
N ARG A 121 -13.75 -9.46 -26.51
CA ARG A 121 -14.62 -9.40 -25.34
C ARG A 121 -14.22 -10.50 -24.36
N PRO A 122 -13.79 -10.18 -23.13
CA PRO A 122 -13.49 -11.21 -22.14
C PRO A 122 -14.76 -11.98 -21.77
N LYS A 123 -14.68 -13.30 -21.70
CA LYS A 123 -15.79 -14.17 -21.28
C LYS A 123 -15.48 -14.71 -19.89
N ILE A 124 -16.22 -14.25 -18.88
CA ILE A 124 -16.08 -14.70 -17.50
C ILE A 124 -16.86 -16.01 -17.33
N TYR A 125 -16.18 -17.10 -16.94
CA TYR A 125 -16.77 -18.44 -16.86
C TYR A 125 -17.45 -18.75 -15.52
N PHE A 126 -17.13 -18.03 -14.44
CA PHE A 126 -17.68 -18.25 -13.11
C PHE A 126 -18.36 -16.98 -12.55
N GLN A 127 -19.54 -16.64 -13.08
CA GLN A 127 -20.41 -15.66 -12.45
C GLN A 127 -21.22 -16.33 -11.33
N LYS A 128 -21.33 -15.66 -10.18
CA LYS A 128 -22.19 -16.07 -9.07
C LYS A 128 -23.62 -16.18 -9.59
N THR A 129 -24.14 -17.40 -9.71
CA THR A 129 -25.57 -17.61 -9.95
C THR A 129 -26.32 -17.26 -8.66
N THR A 130 -26.71 -15.99 -8.52
CA THR A 130 -27.80 -15.64 -7.61
C THR A 130 -29.05 -16.28 -8.18
N LYS A 131 -29.50 -17.40 -7.59
CA LYS A 131 -30.87 -17.87 -7.78
C LYS A 131 -31.81 -16.71 -7.44
N PRO A 132 -32.75 -16.32 -8.32
CA PRO A 132 -33.86 -15.47 -7.90
C PRO A 132 -34.62 -16.22 -6.81
N GLY A 133 -35.01 -15.50 -5.75
CA GLY A 133 -35.79 -16.06 -4.66
C GLY A 133 -37.03 -16.76 -5.18
N THR A 134 -37.23 -17.99 -4.71
CA THR A 134 -38.57 -18.57 -4.62
C THR A 134 -39.36 -17.75 -3.60
N ALA A 135 -40.55 -17.35 -4.04
CA ALA A 135 -41.61 -16.73 -3.24
C ALA A 135 -41.92 -17.48 -1.94
#